data_AF-A0A925RMD0-F1
#
_entry.id   AF-A0A925RMD0-F1
#
_cell.length_a   1.000
_cell.length_b   1.000
_cell.length_c   1.000
_cell.angle_alpha   90.00
_cell.angle_beta   90.00
_cell.angle_gamma   90.00
#
_symmetry.space_group_name_H-M   'P 1'
#
loop_
_entity.id
_entity.type
_entity.pdbx_description
1 polymer ?
#
loop_
_entity_poly.entity_id
_entity_poly.type
_entity_poly.pdbx_seq_one_letter_code
_entity_poly.pdbx_strand_id
1 'polypeptide(L)'
;MSSLPQPMPPRIWPADFATRGTEVYAILDGARDPRIHQLVASSELTWRCLYAGALPAEVLEVAPYLAHVRPNSTLTRALLSTGWGCAWGIWAMSAAPFDELRRHLRRFLRVRDESGRRLLFRYYDPVVLAAFLPTCTTRELGELFGPIDVFIVEAGTGTETIEYRFDGSALRERRYAGASPC
;
A
#
# COMPACT_ATOMS: atom_id res chain seq x y z
N MET A 1 -23.75 29.47 1.99
CA MET A 1 -22.53 28.86 1.42
C MET A 1 -22.30 27.55 2.16
N SER A 2 -22.99 26.49 1.77
CA SER A 2 -22.83 25.17 2.39
C SER A 2 -21.54 24.54 1.88
N SER A 3 -20.54 24.47 2.75
CA SER A 3 -19.41 23.57 2.58
C SER A 3 -19.92 22.13 2.58
N LEU A 4 -19.90 21.49 1.41
CA LEU A 4 -20.06 20.05 1.29
C LEU A 4 -18.98 19.39 2.18
N PRO A 5 -19.34 18.37 2.99
CA PRO A 5 -18.34 17.61 3.72
C PRO A 5 -17.39 16.98 2.69
N GLN A 6 -16.13 17.39 2.69
CA GLN A 6 -15.09 16.69 1.96
C GLN A 6 -15.13 15.23 2.42
N PRO A 7 -15.06 14.23 1.52
CA PRO A 7 -14.99 12.84 1.93
C PRO A 7 -13.84 12.72 2.93
N MET A 8 -14.17 12.34 4.16
CA MET A 8 -13.15 12.20 5.21
C MET A 8 -12.15 11.16 4.69
N PRO A 9 -10.86 11.52 4.54
CA PRO A 9 -9.91 10.57 4.00
C PRO A 9 -9.94 9.30 4.86
N PRO A 10 -9.69 8.12 4.27
CA PRO A 10 -9.54 6.88 5.02
C PRO A 10 -8.59 7.14 6.20
N ARG A 11 -8.85 6.51 7.35
CA ARG A 11 -8.03 6.65 8.57
C ARG A 11 -6.65 5.99 8.37
N ILE A 12 -5.85 6.54 7.46
CA ILE A 12 -4.48 6.13 7.17
C ILE A 12 -3.54 6.65 8.25
N TRP A 13 -3.83 7.82 8.83
CA TRP A 13 -3.08 8.35 9.97
C TRP A 13 -3.96 8.36 11.21
N PRO A 14 -3.72 7.47 12.20
CA PRO A 14 -4.36 7.61 13.50
C PRO A 14 -3.85 8.88 14.21
N ALA A 15 -4.66 9.42 15.11
CA ALA A 15 -4.37 10.70 15.78
C ALA A 15 -3.05 10.69 16.59
N ASP A 16 -2.63 9.51 17.05
CA ASP A 16 -1.40 9.27 17.81
C ASP A 16 -0.24 8.76 16.95
N PHE A 17 -0.34 8.83 15.61
CA PHE A 17 0.69 8.36 14.70
C PHE A 17 2.07 8.96 14.96
N ALA A 18 2.13 10.29 15.18
CA ALA A 18 3.39 11.02 15.36
C ALA A 18 4.16 10.61 16.63
N THR A 19 3.49 10.03 17.63
CA THR A 19 4.11 9.67 18.92
C THR A 19 4.58 8.22 18.99
N ARG A 20 4.24 7.38 18.00
CA ARG A 20 4.55 5.95 18.00
C ARG A 20 5.86 5.58 17.29
N GLY A 21 6.55 6.54 16.67
CA GLY A 21 7.76 6.28 15.88
C GLY A 21 7.48 5.41 14.64
N THR A 22 6.22 5.31 14.23
CA THR A 22 5.79 4.56 13.05
C THR A 22 5.66 5.53 11.88
N GLU A 23 6.03 5.08 10.68
CA GLU A 23 5.91 5.85 9.44
C GLU A 23 4.85 5.24 8.52
N VAL A 24 4.23 6.05 7.64
CA VAL A 24 3.26 5.57 6.63
C VAL A 24 3.91 5.51 5.27
N TYR A 25 3.66 4.41 4.57
CA TYR A 25 4.16 4.17 3.23
C TYR A 25 3.00 3.81 2.30
N ALA A 26 3.07 4.29 1.05
CA ALA A 26 2.25 3.79 -0.03
C ALA A 26 3.05 2.76 -0.83
N ILE A 27 2.43 1.62 -1.15
CA ILE A 27 2.93 0.67 -2.13
C ILE A 27 2.03 0.76 -3.35
N LEU A 28 2.55 1.37 -4.40
CA LEU A 28 1.79 1.80 -5.57
C LEU A 28 2.04 0.88 -6.76
N ASP A 29 1.00 0.68 -7.54
CA ASP A 29 1.00 -0.20 -8.71
C ASP A 29 1.08 0.63 -10.00
N GLY A 30 2.28 0.91 -10.51
CA GLY A 30 2.44 1.73 -11.72
C GLY A 30 1.70 1.18 -12.95
N ALA A 31 1.39 -0.12 -12.98
CA ALA A 31 0.63 -0.73 -14.07
C ALA A 31 -0.88 -0.40 -14.00
N ARG A 32 -1.38 0.17 -12.91
CA ARG A 32 -2.79 0.54 -12.74
C ARG A 32 -3.15 1.85 -13.44
N ASP A 33 -2.24 2.82 -13.41
CA ASP A 33 -2.46 4.12 -14.04
C ASP A 33 -1.11 4.81 -14.35
N PRO A 34 -0.90 5.30 -15.59
CA PRO A 34 0.36 5.94 -15.98
C PRO A 34 0.70 7.19 -15.16
N ARG A 35 -0.29 7.83 -14.52
CA ARG A 35 -0.07 9.00 -13.66
C ARG A 35 0.72 8.64 -12.40
N ILE A 36 0.69 7.38 -11.95
CA ILE A 36 1.35 6.95 -10.71
C ILE A 36 2.85 7.19 -10.79
N HIS A 37 3.50 6.77 -11.89
CA HIS A 37 4.93 6.99 -12.08
C HIS A 37 5.27 8.48 -12.06
N GLN A 38 4.49 9.30 -12.78
CA GLN A 38 4.70 10.75 -12.84
C GLN A 38 4.54 11.41 -11.47
N LEU A 39 3.53 11.00 -10.69
CA LEU A 39 3.27 11.53 -9.35
C LEU A 39 4.40 11.20 -8.36
N VAL A 40 4.94 9.98 -8.38
CA VAL A 40 6.07 9.65 -7.51
C VAL A 40 7.35 10.35 -7.98
N ALA A 41 7.62 10.35 -9.29
CA ALA A 41 8.83 10.93 -9.87
C ALA A 41 8.93 12.45 -9.68
N SER A 42 7.79 13.16 -9.67
CA SER A 42 7.71 14.60 -9.40
C SER A 42 7.58 14.94 -7.90
N SER A 43 7.53 13.94 -7.02
CA SER A 43 7.43 14.19 -5.58
C SER A 43 8.81 14.43 -4.95
N GLU A 44 8.87 15.38 -4.03
CA GLU A 44 10.04 15.63 -3.15
C GLU A 44 10.14 14.62 -1.98
N LEU A 45 9.35 13.54 -2.02
CA LEU A 45 9.31 12.53 -0.97
C LEU A 45 10.29 11.41 -1.26
N THR A 46 10.61 10.62 -0.23
CA THR A 46 11.44 9.43 -0.43
C THR A 46 10.63 8.34 -1.11
N TRP A 47 11.05 7.92 -2.30
CA TRP A 47 10.43 6.82 -3.02
C TRP A 47 11.47 5.97 -3.75
N ARG A 48 11.13 4.71 -4.03
CA ARG A 48 11.95 3.78 -4.81
C ARG A 48 11.07 2.76 -5.54
N CYS A 49 11.48 2.40 -6.75
CA CYS A 49 10.95 1.23 -7.45
C CYS A 49 11.24 -0.04 -6.63
N LEU A 50 10.28 -0.97 -6.56
CA LEU A 50 10.46 -2.28 -5.93
C LEU A 50 11.16 -3.29 -6.86
N TYR A 51 11.07 -3.12 -8.18
CA TYR A 51 11.91 -3.88 -9.09
C TYR A 51 13.40 -3.52 -8.91
N ALA A 52 14.26 -4.41 -9.40
CA ALA A 52 15.69 -4.39 -9.16
C ALA A 52 16.48 -4.31 -10.46
N GLY A 53 17.68 -3.73 -10.39
CA GLY A 53 18.58 -3.59 -11.53
C GLY A 53 18.30 -2.36 -12.38
N ALA A 54 19.05 -2.23 -13.46
CA ALA A 54 18.80 -1.24 -14.50
C ALA A 54 17.56 -1.67 -15.29
N LEU A 55 16.52 -0.85 -15.26
CA LEU A 55 15.24 -1.12 -15.92
C LEU A 55 15.06 -0.15 -17.09
N PRO A 56 14.55 -0.61 -18.24
CA PRO A 56 14.09 0.28 -19.31
C PRO A 56 13.03 1.27 -18.79
N ALA A 57 12.95 2.45 -19.40
CA ALA A 57 11.98 3.48 -19.03
C ALA A 57 10.54 2.95 -19.05
N GLU A 58 10.18 2.20 -20.09
CA GLU A 58 8.86 1.56 -20.24
C GLU A 58 8.52 0.63 -19.06
N VAL A 59 9.52 -0.08 -18.52
CA VAL A 59 9.33 -0.96 -17.37
C VAL A 59 9.18 -0.16 -16.08
N LEU A 60 9.92 0.94 -15.94
CA LEU A 60 9.77 1.84 -14.81
C LEU A 60 8.36 2.44 -14.79
N GLU A 61 7.82 2.91 -15.91
CA GLU A 61 6.49 3.54 -15.97
C GLU A 61 5.39 2.66 -15.38
N VAL A 62 5.50 1.34 -15.50
CA VAL A 62 4.51 0.36 -14.98
C VAL A 62 4.98 -0.41 -13.74
N ALA A 63 6.13 -0.06 -13.16
CA ALA A 63 6.69 -0.76 -12.02
C ALA A 63 5.93 -0.47 -10.72
N PRO A 64 6.01 -1.37 -9.71
CA PRO A 64 5.54 -1.06 -8.38
C PRO A 64 6.54 -0.19 -7.61
N TYR A 65 6.02 0.74 -6.82
CA TYR A 65 6.78 1.75 -6.08
C TYR A 65 6.49 1.71 -4.58
N LEU A 66 7.52 1.92 -3.77
CA LEU A 66 7.38 2.27 -2.36
C LEU A 66 7.60 3.77 -2.21
N ALA A 67 6.68 4.48 -1.58
CA ALA A 67 6.80 5.90 -1.28
C ALA A 67 6.53 6.17 0.20
N HIS A 68 7.40 6.93 0.87
CA HIS A 68 7.18 7.45 2.22
C HIS A 68 6.29 8.68 2.12
N VAL A 69 5.08 8.57 2.65
CA VAL A 69 4.04 9.59 2.46
C VAL A 69 3.85 10.42 3.73
N ARG A 70 3.45 11.68 3.53
CA ARG A 70 3.12 12.60 4.64
C ARG A 70 1.68 13.10 4.49
N PRO A 71 0.92 13.28 5.58
CA PRO A 71 -0.51 13.64 5.52
C PRO A 71 -0.83 14.80 4.57
N ASN A 72 0.01 15.84 4.56
CA ASN A 72 -0.25 17.10 3.84
C ASN A 72 0.55 17.25 2.53
N SER A 73 1.17 16.18 2.03
CA SER A 73 1.95 16.24 0.79
C SER A 73 1.06 16.25 -0.46
N THR A 74 1.56 16.81 -1.55
CA THR A 74 0.87 16.79 -2.85
C THR A 74 0.64 15.37 -3.36
N LEU A 75 1.63 14.48 -3.20
CA LEU A 75 1.50 13.06 -3.56
C LEU A 75 0.35 12.41 -2.77
N THR A 76 0.34 12.54 -1.45
CA THR A 76 -0.73 11.97 -0.60
C THR A 76 -2.11 12.47 -1.02
N ARG A 77 -2.27 13.77 -1.25
CA ARG A 77 -3.56 14.32 -1.70
C ARG A 77 -4.01 13.68 -3.01
N ALA A 78 -3.12 13.58 -4.01
CA ALA A 78 -3.45 12.96 -5.29
C ALA A 78 -3.82 11.47 -5.16
N LEU A 79 -3.06 10.72 -4.35
CA LEU A 79 -3.35 9.30 -4.08
C LEU A 79 -4.73 9.13 -3.45
N LEU A 80 -5.12 10.01 -2.51
CA LEU A 80 -6.40 9.92 -1.83
C LEU A 80 -7.57 10.45 -2.65
N SER A 81 -7.40 11.55 -3.38
CA SER A 81 -8.50 12.18 -4.14
C SER A 81 -8.78 11.49 -5.47
N THR A 82 -7.79 10.81 -6.03
CA THR A 82 -7.86 10.28 -7.41
C THR A 82 -7.54 8.80 -7.48
N GLY A 83 -6.61 8.31 -6.65
CA GLY A 83 -6.23 6.90 -6.66
C GLY A 83 -7.11 6.01 -5.80
N TRP A 84 -7.73 6.57 -4.75
CA TRP A 84 -8.62 5.82 -3.86
C TRP A 84 -9.92 5.41 -4.60
N GLY A 85 -10.30 4.14 -4.47
CA GLY A 85 -11.35 3.47 -5.23
C GLY A 85 -10.90 2.95 -6.61
N CYS A 86 -9.69 3.27 -7.05
CA CYS A 86 -9.15 2.90 -8.38
C CYS A 86 -8.05 1.83 -8.32
N ALA A 87 -7.87 1.19 -7.16
CA ALA A 87 -6.88 0.15 -6.91
C ALA A 87 -5.44 0.57 -7.23
N TRP A 88 -5.09 1.83 -7.00
CA TRP A 88 -3.73 2.36 -7.26
C TRP A 88 -2.65 1.77 -6.36
N GLY A 89 -3.04 1.18 -5.24
CA GLY A 89 -2.09 0.55 -4.33
C GLY A 89 -2.69 0.23 -2.98
N ILE A 90 -1.78 -0.05 -2.05
CA ILE A 90 -2.05 -0.30 -0.63
C ILE A 90 -1.20 0.66 0.21
N TRP A 91 -1.48 0.70 1.51
CA TRP A 91 -0.68 1.42 2.48
C TRP A 91 -0.12 0.48 3.53
N ALA A 92 1.02 0.85 4.10
CA ALA A 92 1.65 0.14 5.19
C ALA A 92 2.13 1.10 6.28
N MET A 93 2.05 0.66 7.53
CA MET A 93 2.69 1.33 8.67
C MET A 93 3.87 0.50 9.13
N SER A 94 5.01 1.14 9.36
CA SER A 94 6.20 0.47 9.88
C SER A 94 7.13 1.47 10.57
N ALA A 95 7.75 1.06 11.67
CA ALA A 95 8.86 1.79 12.29
C ALA A 95 10.23 1.48 11.65
N ALA A 96 10.30 0.53 10.73
CA ALA A 96 11.56 0.13 10.11
C ALA A 96 12.11 1.21 9.16
N PRO A 97 13.44 1.31 9.02
CA PRO A 97 14.05 2.18 8.02
C PRO A 97 13.57 1.89 6.60
N PHE A 98 13.43 2.93 5.78
CA PHE A 98 12.89 2.84 4.41
C PHE A 98 13.51 1.71 3.58
N ASP A 99 14.84 1.61 3.58
CA ASP A 99 15.56 0.60 2.78
C ASP A 99 15.37 -0.82 3.31
N GLU A 100 15.15 -0.99 4.62
CA GLU A 100 14.81 -2.28 5.21
C GLU A 100 13.40 -2.71 4.79
N LEU A 101 12.42 -1.81 4.92
CA LEU A 101 11.06 -2.06 4.46
C LEU A 101 11.03 -2.39 2.95
N ARG A 102 11.78 -1.64 2.14
CA ARG A 102 11.93 -1.92 0.72
C ARG A 102 12.51 -3.30 0.47
N ARG A 103 13.59 -3.69 1.14
CA ARG A 103 14.18 -5.04 0.99
C ARG A 103 13.18 -6.12 1.37
N HIS A 104 12.46 -5.93 2.46
CA HIS A 104 11.44 -6.85 2.93
C HIS A 104 10.35 -7.07 1.87
N LEU A 105 9.71 -5.99 1.42
CA LEU A 105 8.62 -5.99 0.42
C LEU A 105 9.03 -6.65 -0.90
N ARG A 106 10.28 -6.45 -1.34
CA ARG A 106 10.80 -7.03 -2.59
C ARG A 106 10.84 -8.56 -2.61
N ARG A 107 10.85 -9.22 -1.45
CA ARG A 107 10.89 -10.69 -1.36
C ARG A 107 9.60 -11.33 -1.89
N PHE A 108 8.49 -10.60 -1.85
CA PHE A 108 7.17 -11.13 -2.17
C PHE A 108 6.72 -10.86 -3.60
N LEU A 109 7.52 -10.16 -4.42
CA LEU A 109 7.14 -9.84 -5.80
C LEU A 109 6.97 -11.07 -6.69
N ARG A 110 7.52 -12.22 -6.30
CA ARG A 110 7.46 -13.46 -7.10
C ARG A 110 7.09 -14.63 -6.24
N VAL A 111 6.10 -15.40 -6.69
CA VAL A 111 5.69 -16.68 -6.12
C VAL A 111 5.90 -17.80 -7.13
N ARG A 112 5.78 -19.04 -6.69
CA ARG A 112 5.74 -20.21 -7.57
C ARG A 112 4.35 -20.82 -7.51
N ASP A 113 3.81 -21.22 -8.64
CA ASP A 113 2.60 -22.06 -8.68
C ASP A 113 2.94 -23.54 -8.40
N GLU A 114 1.91 -24.39 -8.39
CA GLU A 114 2.04 -25.83 -8.16
C GLU A 114 2.96 -26.54 -9.17
N SER A 115 3.08 -25.98 -10.38
CA SER A 115 3.98 -26.48 -11.43
C SER A 115 5.42 -25.97 -11.29
N GLY A 116 5.69 -25.10 -10.31
CA GLY A 116 6.98 -24.48 -10.06
C GLY A 116 7.27 -23.25 -10.93
N ARG A 117 6.31 -22.81 -11.77
CA ARG A 117 6.44 -21.63 -12.63
C ARG A 117 6.43 -20.37 -11.78
N ARG A 118 7.34 -19.44 -12.11
CA ARG A 118 7.44 -18.15 -11.42
C ARG A 118 6.36 -17.20 -11.91
N LEU A 119 5.54 -16.71 -10.99
CA LEU A 119 4.49 -15.73 -11.25
C LEU A 119 4.81 -14.43 -10.51
N LEU A 120 4.37 -13.29 -11.08
CA LEU A 120 4.39 -12.01 -10.38
C LEU A 120 3.26 -12.01 -9.35
N PHE A 121 3.59 -11.84 -8.08
CA PHE A 121 2.60 -11.69 -7.02
C PHE A 121 2.38 -10.20 -6.74
N ARG A 122 1.25 -9.69 -7.26
CA ARG A 122 0.82 -8.29 -7.10
C ARG A 122 0.18 -8.07 -5.74
N TYR A 123 0.90 -8.37 -4.66
CA TYR A 123 0.39 -8.15 -3.29
C TYR A 123 0.08 -6.68 -3.00
N TYR A 124 0.61 -5.75 -3.80
CA TYR A 124 0.37 -4.32 -3.70
C TYR A 124 -0.93 -3.87 -4.39
N ASP A 125 -1.69 -4.82 -4.93
CA ASP A 125 -3.06 -4.61 -5.37
C ASP A 125 -4.02 -4.86 -4.19
N PRO A 126 -4.91 -3.92 -3.84
CA PRO A 126 -5.78 -4.05 -2.69
C PRO A 126 -6.73 -5.26 -2.77
N VAL A 127 -7.20 -5.61 -3.98
CA VAL A 127 -8.09 -6.77 -4.19
C VAL A 127 -7.32 -8.07 -3.95
N VAL A 128 -6.10 -8.15 -4.47
CA VAL A 128 -5.25 -9.33 -4.30
C VAL A 128 -4.86 -9.51 -2.83
N LEU A 129 -4.43 -8.44 -2.15
CA LEU A 129 -4.00 -8.52 -0.75
C LEU A 129 -5.15 -8.91 0.18
N ALA A 130 -6.33 -8.28 0.00
CA ALA A 130 -7.50 -8.56 0.82
C ALA A 130 -7.99 -10.01 0.68
N ALA A 131 -7.87 -10.60 -0.52
CA ALA A 131 -8.20 -12.00 -0.75
C ALA A 131 -7.11 -12.96 -0.23
N PHE A 132 -5.84 -12.53 -0.23
CA PHE A 132 -4.70 -13.37 0.14
C PHE A 132 -4.46 -13.46 1.66
N LEU A 133 -4.54 -12.34 2.39
CA LEU A 133 -4.21 -12.32 3.82
C LEU A 133 -5.04 -13.33 4.65
N PRO A 134 -6.36 -13.48 4.45
CA PRO A 134 -7.15 -14.43 5.23
C PRO A 134 -6.85 -15.91 4.95
N THR A 135 -6.18 -16.24 3.84
CA THR A 135 -5.83 -17.61 3.48
C THR A 135 -4.46 -18.02 3.99
N CYS A 136 -3.67 -17.06 4.49
CA CYS A 136 -2.32 -17.29 4.99
C CYS A 136 -2.33 -18.07 6.31
N THR A 137 -1.37 -18.98 6.45
CA THR A 137 -1.00 -19.57 7.74
C THR A 137 -0.35 -18.53 8.66
N THR A 138 -0.32 -18.78 9.96
CA THR A 138 0.38 -17.93 10.94
C THR A 138 1.85 -17.68 10.56
N ARG A 139 2.54 -18.68 10.00
CA ARG A 139 3.91 -18.55 9.52
C ARG A 139 4.01 -17.58 8.34
N GLU A 140 3.14 -17.71 7.35
CA GLU A 140 3.11 -16.83 6.17
C GLU A 140 2.74 -15.40 6.53
N LEU A 141 1.81 -15.21 7.48
CA LEU A 141 1.50 -13.90 8.04
C LEU A 141 2.73 -13.30 8.73
N GLY A 142 3.44 -14.06 9.56
CA GLY A 142 4.68 -13.61 10.18
C GLY A 142 5.76 -13.22 9.18
N GLU A 143 5.90 -13.99 8.10
CA GLU A 143 6.83 -13.68 7.01
C GLU A 143 6.45 -12.41 6.25
N LEU A 144 5.17 -12.26 5.89
CA LEU A 144 4.65 -11.14 5.09
C LEU A 144 4.55 -9.83 5.88
N PHE A 145 4.16 -9.88 7.15
CA PHE A 145 4.16 -8.68 8.00
C PHE A 145 5.59 -8.26 8.33
N GLY A 146 6.43 -9.16 8.86
CA GLY A 146 7.81 -8.84 9.22
C GLY A 146 7.91 -7.50 10.00
N PRO A 147 8.52 -6.44 9.43
CA PRO A 147 8.62 -5.12 10.07
C PRO A 147 7.36 -4.24 9.96
N ILE A 148 6.32 -4.70 9.26
CA ILE A 148 5.09 -3.96 9.00
C ILE A 148 4.13 -4.21 10.16
N ASP A 149 3.64 -3.13 10.76
CA ASP A 149 2.68 -3.17 11.86
C ASP A 149 1.24 -3.31 11.34
N VAL A 150 0.98 -2.70 10.18
CA VAL A 150 -0.36 -2.55 9.62
C VAL A 150 -0.31 -2.53 8.10
N PHE A 151 -1.21 -3.26 7.46
CA PHE A 151 -1.61 -3.01 6.08
C PHE A 151 -2.97 -2.33 6.03
N ILE A 152 -3.13 -1.37 5.13
CA ILE A 152 -4.40 -0.70 4.89
C ILE A 152 -4.71 -0.80 3.40
N VAL A 153 -5.93 -1.25 3.10
CA VAL A 153 -6.44 -1.37 1.73
C VAL A 153 -7.80 -0.73 1.61
N GLU A 154 -8.12 -0.28 0.41
CA GLU A 154 -9.49 0.05 0.04
C GLU A 154 -10.31 -1.21 -0.26
N ALA A 155 -11.60 -1.14 -0.02
CA ALA A 155 -12.57 -2.16 -0.38
C ALA A 155 -13.89 -1.51 -0.83
N GLY A 156 -14.82 -2.33 -1.33
CA GLY A 156 -16.15 -1.85 -1.73
C GLY A 156 -16.10 -0.70 -2.75
N THR A 157 -15.24 -0.79 -3.77
CA THR A 157 -15.03 0.30 -4.76
C THR A 157 -14.60 1.63 -4.13
N GLY A 158 -13.84 1.58 -3.03
CA GLY A 158 -13.33 2.75 -2.31
C GLY A 158 -14.24 3.27 -1.20
N THR A 159 -15.44 2.68 -1.04
CA THR A 159 -16.38 3.05 0.05
C THR A 159 -16.00 2.45 1.40
N GLU A 160 -15.02 1.56 1.46
CA GLU A 160 -14.57 0.93 2.70
C GLU A 160 -13.05 1.01 2.80
N THR A 161 -12.56 1.06 4.04
CA THR A 161 -11.15 0.86 4.39
C THR A 161 -11.04 -0.38 5.25
N ILE A 162 -10.11 -1.26 4.91
CA ILE A 162 -9.77 -2.42 5.73
C ILE A 162 -8.37 -2.23 6.28
N GLU A 163 -8.25 -2.37 7.60
CA GLU A 163 -7.00 -2.41 8.32
C GLU A 163 -6.69 -3.84 8.76
N TYR A 164 -5.50 -4.32 8.38
CA TYR A 164 -4.99 -5.63 8.76
C TYR A 164 -3.82 -5.50 9.72
N ARG A 165 -3.86 -6.26 10.81
CA ARG A 165 -2.76 -6.42 11.77
C ARG A 165 -2.48 -7.90 12.01
N PHE A 166 -1.25 -8.22 12.36
CA PHE A 166 -0.89 -9.56 12.83
C PHE A 166 -0.32 -9.45 14.24
N ASP A 167 -0.94 -10.15 15.20
CA ASP A 167 -0.54 -10.09 16.62
C ASP A 167 0.52 -11.15 16.99
N GLY A 168 1.07 -11.85 16.00
CA GLY A 168 1.98 -12.98 16.19
C GLY A 168 1.28 -14.34 16.19
N SER A 169 -0.05 -14.37 16.31
CA SER A 169 -0.84 -15.61 16.33
C SER A 169 -1.95 -15.63 15.28
N ALA A 170 -2.62 -14.50 15.09
CA ALA A 170 -3.79 -14.38 14.23
C ALA A 170 -3.81 -13.07 13.47
N LEU A 171 -4.39 -13.11 12.27
CA LEU A 171 -4.75 -11.92 11.51
C LEU A 171 -5.94 -11.23 12.21
N ARG A 172 -5.83 -9.92 12.42
CA ARG A 172 -6.90 -9.06 12.90
C ARG A 172 -7.31 -8.13 11.77
N GLU A 173 -8.61 -8.09 11.49
CA GLU A 173 -9.20 -7.23 10.49
C GLU A 173 -10.11 -6.20 11.18
N ARG A 174 -10.01 -4.94 10.78
CA ARG A 174 -10.98 -3.90 11.14
C ARG A 174 -11.44 -3.19 9.89
N ARG A 175 -12.76 -3.03 9.76
CA ARG A 175 -13.38 -2.31 8.65
C ARG A 175 -13.90 -0.97 9.11
N TYR A 176 -13.70 0.03 8.27
CA TYR A 176 -14.23 1.36 8.44
C TYR A 176 -15.02 1.73 7.19
N ALA A 177 -16.23 2.23 7.37
CA ALA A 177 -16.94 2.88 6.28
C ALA A 177 -16.13 4.12 5.86
N GLY A 178 -15.81 4.20 4.57
CA GLY A 178 -15.37 5.42 3.91
C GLY A 178 -16.56 6.32 3.61
N ALA A 179 -16.28 7.58 3.27
CA ALA A 179 -17.29 8.40 2.64
C ALA A 179 -17.57 7.83 1.23
N SER A 180 -18.82 7.86 0.78
CA SER A 180 -19.17 7.47 -0.59
C SER A 180 -18.29 8.23 -1.59
N PRO A 181 -17.76 7.58 -2.65
CA PRO A 181 -17.14 8.31 -3.74
C PRO A 181 -18.17 9.30 -4.32
N CYS A 182 -17.72 10.50 -4.66
CA CYS A 182 -18.56 11.51 -5.31
C CYS A 182 -19.14 11.00 -6.63
#